data_AF-A0A1H9Z2J8-F1
#
_entry.id   AF-A0A1H9Z2J8-F1
#
_cell.length_a   1.000
_cell.length_b   1.000
_cell.length_c   1.000
_cell.angle_alpha   90.00
_cell.angle_beta   90.00
_cell.angle_gamma   90.00
#
_symmetry.space_group_name_H-M   'P 1'
#
loop_
_entity.id
_entity.type
_entity.pdbx_description
1 polymer ?
#
loop_
_entity_poly.entity_id
_entity_poly.type
_entity_poly.pdbx_seq_one_letter_code
_entity_poly.pdbx_strand_id
1 'polypeptide(L)'
;MKLLSTLIKSFNVNMDLLKKITIPIIFCSLEPRLIKLIDECKYQKLSLNLELSKTLLKKEIHNRTQFVTDEVMEIVNSKHGPIFLIDYEMLFDPRYQIDVIKLFCELSRKTQIIVKWCGTFEDNHLIFATPDYSDYHSYNINNYQIICVN
;
A
#
# COMPACT_ATOMS: atom_id res chain seq x y z
N MET A 1 17.02 -14.58 -8.15
CA MET A 1 16.19 -15.01 -7.01
C MET A 1 14.76 -14.59 -7.34
N LYS A 2 13.83 -15.53 -7.58
CA LYS A 2 12.44 -15.17 -7.93
C LYS A 2 11.80 -14.47 -6.72
N LEU A 3 11.35 -13.24 -6.90
CA LEU A 3 10.43 -12.57 -5.98
C LEU A 3 9.12 -13.34 -6.10
N LEU A 4 8.75 -14.12 -5.09
CA LEU A 4 7.52 -14.91 -5.12
C LEU A 4 6.45 -14.18 -4.32
N SER A 5 5.49 -13.59 -5.02
CA SER A 5 4.23 -13.16 -4.42
C SER A 5 3.38 -14.36 -4.05
N THR A 6 2.53 -14.20 -3.03
CA THR A 6 1.55 -15.22 -2.65
C THR A 6 0.13 -14.68 -2.80
N LEU A 7 -0.74 -15.44 -3.47
CA LEU A 7 -2.17 -15.16 -3.52
C LEU A 7 -2.89 -16.03 -2.48
N ILE A 8 -3.64 -15.40 -1.60
CA ILE A 8 -4.38 -16.08 -0.51
C ILE A 8 -5.85 -15.65 -0.58
N LYS A 9 -6.76 -16.57 -0.27
CA LYS A 9 -8.18 -16.25 -0.15
C LYS A 9 -8.51 -15.53 1.16
N SER A 10 -9.45 -14.59 1.13
CA SER A 10 -9.88 -13.81 2.31
C SER A 10 -10.18 -14.66 3.55
N PHE A 11 -10.85 -15.81 3.38
CA PHE A 11 -11.20 -16.73 4.48
C PHE A 11 -10.00 -17.38 5.17
N ASN A 12 -8.83 -17.43 4.52
CA ASN A 12 -7.59 -17.97 5.09
C ASN A 12 -6.81 -16.94 5.92
N VAL A 13 -7.19 -15.66 5.87
CA VAL A 13 -6.55 -14.60 6.66
C VAL A 13 -7.01 -14.70 8.11
N ASN A 14 -6.06 -14.70 9.05
CA ASN A 14 -6.30 -14.78 10.49
C ASN A 14 -5.31 -13.90 11.27
N MET A 15 -5.51 -13.77 12.58
CA MET A 15 -4.67 -12.92 13.42
C MET A 15 -3.20 -13.35 13.45
N ASP A 16 -2.91 -14.66 13.43
CA ASP A 16 -1.53 -15.14 13.47
C ASP A 16 -0.76 -14.74 12.21
N LEU A 17 -1.42 -14.79 11.05
CA LEU A 17 -0.87 -14.30 9.79
C LEU A 17 -0.57 -12.79 9.89
N LEU A 18 -1.57 -11.99 10.31
CA LEU A 18 -1.44 -10.52 10.36
C LEU A 18 -0.39 -10.05 11.38
N LYS A 19 -0.11 -10.83 12.42
CA LYS A 19 0.90 -10.51 13.44
C LYS A 19 2.31 -10.94 13.06
N LYS A 20 2.48 -11.98 12.24
CA LYS A 20 3.80 -12.55 11.91
C LYS A 20 4.39 -12.05 10.60
N ILE A 21 3.55 -11.74 9.62
CA ILE A 21 4.01 -11.35 8.29
C ILE A 21 4.65 -9.96 8.34
N THR A 22 5.79 -9.82 7.67
CA THR A 22 6.58 -8.57 7.55
C THR A 22 6.66 -8.04 6.12
N ILE A 23 6.12 -8.77 5.15
CA ILE A 23 5.94 -8.31 3.77
C ILE A 23 4.58 -7.63 3.62
N PRO A 24 4.36 -6.74 2.63
CA PRO A 24 3.11 -6.03 2.48
C PRO A 24 1.97 -7.02 2.21
N ILE A 25 0.84 -6.80 2.88
CA ILE A 25 -0.40 -7.52 2.59
C ILE A 25 -1.34 -6.56 1.85
N ILE A 26 -1.74 -6.92 0.64
CA ILE A 26 -2.61 -6.12 -0.22
C ILE A 26 -4.00 -6.76 -0.20
N PHE A 27 -4.97 -6.10 0.44
CA PHE A 27 -6.37 -6.51 0.42
C PHE A 27 -7.03 -5.97 -0.85
N CYS A 28 -7.33 -6.88 -1.78
CA CYS A 28 -7.99 -6.56 -3.06
C CYS A 28 -9.51 -6.40 -2.90
N SER A 29 -10.06 -6.91 -1.81
CA SER A 29 -11.43 -6.70 -1.34
C SER A 29 -11.41 -6.56 0.19
N LEU A 30 -12.31 -5.74 0.74
CA LEU A 30 -12.37 -5.47 2.18
C LEU A 30 -13.69 -5.96 2.76
N GLU A 31 -13.75 -7.26 3.04
CA GLU A 31 -14.90 -7.89 3.71
C GLU A 31 -14.97 -7.49 5.20
N PRO A 32 -16.17 -7.47 5.82
CA PRO A 32 -16.34 -7.11 7.23
C PRO A 32 -15.46 -7.91 8.20
N ARG A 33 -15.20 -9.19 7.90
CA ARG A 33 -14.30 -10.04 8.70
C ARG A 33 -12.86 -9.51 8.71
N LEU A 34 -12.35 -9.04 7.56
CA LEU A 34 -10.99 -8.52 7.46
C LEU A 34 -10.85 -7.21 8.25
N ILE A 35 -11.88 -6.36 8.23
CA ILE A 35 -11.93 -5.14 9.05
C ILE A 35 -11.83 -5.49 10.54
N LYS A 36 -12.61 -6.47 11.00
CA LYS A 36 -12.55 -6.94 12.39
C LYS A 36 -11.15 -7.43 12.77
N LEU A 37 -10.47 -8.16 11.88
CA LEU A 37 -9.10 -8.64 12.12
C LEU A 37 -8.08 -7.50 12.21
N ILE A 38 -8.22 -6.46 11.37
CA ILE A 38 -7.40 -5.24 11.42
C ILE A 38 -7.55 -4.57 12.80
N ASP A 39 -8.78 -4.41 13.27
CA ASP A 39 -9.10 -3.78 14.57
C ASP A 39 -8.59 -4.61 15.77
N GLU A 40 -8.75 -5.93 15.71
CA GLU A 40 -8.26 -6.86 16.73
C GLU A 40 -6.72 -6.89 16.79
N CYS A 41 -6.06 -6.78 15.64
CA CYS A 41 -4.60 -6.71 15.53
C CYS A 41 -4.03 -5.30 15.77
N LYS A 42 -4.89 -4.32 16.10
CA LYS A 42 -4.50 -2.93 16.43
C LYS A 42 -3.74 -2.22 15.30
N TYR A 43 -4.08 -2.54 14.06
CA TYR A 43 -3.58 -1.81 12.90
C TYR A 43 -4.11 -0.38 12.91
N GLN A 44 -3.22 0.60 12.83
CA GLN A 44 -3.56 2.01 12.78
C GLN A 44 -3.97 2.39 11.36
N LYS A 45 -5.21 2.86 11.21
CA LYS A 45 -5.69 3.37 9.93
C LYS A 45 -4.94 4.65 9.56
N LEU A 46 -4.32 4.66 8.37
CA LEU A 46 -3.61 5.81 7.82
C LEU A 46 -4.18 6.17 6.44
N SER A 47 -4.78 7.35 6.34
CA SER A 47 -5.19 7.98 5.07
C SER A 47 -4.01 8.80 4.53
N LEU A 48 -3.32 8.29 3.51
CA LEU A 48 -2.03 8.85 3.10
C LEU A 48 -2.16 10.20 2.40
N ASN A 49 -3.15 10.35 1.50
CA ASN A 49 -3.39 11.57 0.75
C ASN A 49 -3.58 12.77 1.69
N LEU A 50 -4.31 12.56 2.80
CA LEU A 50 -4.53 13.60 3.79
C LEU A 50 -3.24 14.02 4.49
N GLU A 51 -2.44 13.07 4.95
CA GLU A 51 -1.20 13.37 5.68
C GLU A 51 -0.12 13.94 4.74
N LEU A 52 0.03 13.36 3.55
CA LEU A 52 0.98 13.80 2.55
C LEU A 52 0.65 15.19 2.01
N SER A 53 -0.63 15.50 1.75
CA SER A 53 -1.03 16.85 1.32
C SER A 53 -0.71 17.93 2.37
N LYS A 54 -0.95 17.67 3.66
CA LYS A 54 -0.55 18.58 4.76
C LYS A 54 0.94 18.85 4.78
N THR A 55 1.77 17.85 4.51
CA THR A 55 3.22 17.99 4.50
C THR A 55 3.71 18.72 3.26
N LEU A 56 3.18 18.41 2.07
CA LEU A 56 3.55 19.07 0.82
C LEU A 56 3.17 20.55 0.78
N LEU A 57 2.07 20.96 1.44
CA LEU A 57 1.68 22.37 1.56
C LEU A 57 2.74 23.23 2.26
N LYS A 58 3.56 22.64 3.13
CA LYS A 58 4.62 23.33 3.88
C LYS A 58 5.93 23.51 3.08
N LYS A 59 6.03 22.92 1.87
CA LYS A 59 7.25 22.93 1.04
C LYS A 59 7.08 23.82 -0.20
N GLU A 60 8.17 24.45 -0.63
CA GLU A 60 8.21 25.17 -1.91
C GLU A 60 7.99 24.23 -3.11
N ILE A 61 7.28 24.73 -4.13
CA ILE A 61 6.71 23.96 -5.24
C ILE A 61 7.77 23.20 -6.06
N HIS A 62 8.94 23.80 -6.27
CA HIS A 62 9.96 23.32 -7.21
C HIS A 62 10.68 22.03 -6.78
N ASN A 63 10.48 21.59 -5.54
CA ASN A 63 11.12 20.40 -4.97
C ASN A 63 10.13 19.27 -4.64
N ARG A 64 8.81 19.48 -4.79
CA ARG A 64 7.78 18.59 -4.23
C ARG A 64 7.81 17.17 -4.81
N THR A 65 8.09 17.01 -6.10
CA THR A 65 8.09 15.71 -6.79
C THR A 65 9.23 14.81 -6.34
N GLN A 66 10.39 15.36 -5.97
CA GLN A 66 11.57 14.57 -5.56
C GLN A 66 11.48 14.06 -4.12
N PHE A 67 10.62 14.66 -3.28
CA PHE A 67 10.50 14.32 -1.85
C PHE A 67 9.27 13.49 -1.49
N VAL A 68 8.39 13.15 -2.43
CA VAL A 68 7.14 12.43 -2.10
C VAL A 68 7.44 11.09 -1.43
N THR A 69 8.36 10.30 -2.00
CA THR A 69 8.76 9.01 -1.41
C THR A 69 9.32 9.19 0.00
N ASP A 70 10.23 10.14 0.21
CA ASP A 70 10.83 10.39 1.53
C ASP A 70 9.79 10.82 2.55
N GLU A 71 8.83 11.66 2.16
CA GLU A 71 7.75 12.09 3.04
C GLU A 71 6.79 10.95 3.36
N VAL A 72 6.48 10.08 2.41
CA VAL A 72 5.68 8.88 2.70
C VAL A 72 6.42 7.98 3.70
N MET A 73 7.73 7.78 3.51
CA MET A 73 8.56 7.01 4.42
C MET A 73 8.55 7.63 5.83
N GLU A 74 8.70 8.95 5.95
CA GLU A 74 8.68 9.65 7.23
C GLU A 74 7.30 9.57 7.91
N ILE A 75 6.22 9.84 7.17
CA ILE A 75 4.85 9.75 7.67
C ILE A 75 4.56 8.35 8.22
N VAL A 76 4.91 7.30 7.49
CA VAL A 76 4.69 5.91 7.91
C VAL A 76 5.59 5.53 9.09
N ASN A 77 6.89 5.83 9.02
CA ASN A 77 7.84 5.44 10.08
C ASN A 77 7.63 6.21 11.39
N SER A 78 7.00 7.39 11.33
CA SER A 78 6.60 8.14 12.54
C SER A 78 5.46 7.48 13.32
N LYS A 79 4.74 6.51 12.74
CA LYS A 79 3.67 5.78 13.42
C LYS A 79 4.27 4.63 14.24
N HIS A 80 3.88 4.54 15.51
CA HIS A 80 4.30 3.45 16.39
C HIS A 80 3.35 2.25 16.26
N GLY A 81 3.67 1.26 15.43
CA GLY A 81 2.93 0.01 15.31
C GLY A 81 2.47 -0.32 13.89
N PRO A 82 1.66 -1.39 13.71
CA PRO A 82 1.22 -1.83 12.39
C PRO A 82 0.25 -0.81 11.75
N ILE A 83 0.29 -0.67 10.43
CA ILE A 83 -0.47 0.33 9.67
C ILE A 83 -1.43 -0.35 8.69
N PHE A 84 -2.68 0.10 8.71
CA PHE A 84 -3.65 -0.14 7.65
C PHE A 84 -3.73 1.10 6.74
N LEU A 85 -3.07 1.03 5.59
CA LEU A 85 -2.94 2.12 4.64
C LEU A 85 -4.14 2.18 3.69
N ILE A 86 -4.72 3.36 3.57
CA ILE A 86 -5.80 3.69 2.65
C ILE A 86 -5.57 5.06 2.01
N ASP A 87 -6.40 5.43 1.04
CA ASP A 87 -6.44 6.75 0.40
C ASP A 87 -5.03 7.23 0.00
N TYR A 88 -4.38 6.54 -0.93
CA TYR A 88 -3.01 6.84 -1.39
C TYR A 88 -2.93 7.08 -2.90
N GLU A 89 -4.07 7.32 -3.56
CA GLU A 89 -4.20 7.46 -5.00
C GLU A 89 -3.28 8.55 -5.57
N MET A 90 -2.91 9.55 -4.77
CA MET A 90 -1.98 10.58 -5.23
C MET A 90 -0.60 10.03 -5.61
N LEU A 91 -0.21 8.86 -5.10
CA LEU A 91 1.06 8.22 -5.47
C LEU A 91 1.12 7.82 -6.95
N PHE A 92 -0.04 7.66 -7.62
CA PHE A 92 -0.11 7.32 -9.04
C PHE A 92 0.02 8.53 -9.97
N ASP A 93 0.16 9.74 -9.42
CA ASP A 93 0.40 10.92 -10.24
C ASP A 93 1.70 10.74 -11.05
N PRO A 94 1.65 10.80 -12.39
CA PRO A 94 2.78 10.50 -13.25
C PRO A 94 3.97 11.42 -13.01
N ARG A 95 3.75 12.59 -12.40
CA ARG A 95 4.83 13.52 -12.02
C ARG A 95 5.74 12.95 -10.93
N TYR A 96 5.27 12.01 -10.12
CA TYR A 96 6.05 11.42 -9.03
C TYR A 96 6.91 10.23 -9.46
N GLN A 97 6.55 9.54 -10.55
CA GLN A 97 7.31 8.40 -11.08
C GLN A 97 7.61 7.33 -10.02
N ILE A 98 6.61 7.00 -9.19
CA ILE A 98 6.73 6.04 -8.09
C ILE A 98 6.23 4.67 -8.56
N ASP A 99 7.04 3.62 -8.38
CA ASP A 99 6.53 2.25 -8.33
C ASP A 99 5.86 2.03 -6.97
N VAL A 100 4.53 2.11 -6.95
CA VAL A 100 3.74 2.14 -5.71
C VAL A 100 3.85 0.82 -4.93
N ILE A 101 3.90 -0.33 -5.62
CA ILE A 101 4.02 -1.63 -4.96
C ILE A 101 5.42 -1.80 -4.38
N LYS A 102 6.45 -1.36 -5.09
CA LYS A 102 7.82 -1.35 -4.56
C LYS A 102 7.92 -0.44 -3.34
N LEU A 103 7.28 0.73 -3.34
CA LEU A 103 7.23 1.60 -2.17
C LEU A 103 6.61 0.89 -0.96
N PHE A 104 5.51 0.13 -1.14
CA PHE A 104 4.95 -0.67 -0.04
C PHE A 104 5.93 -1.71 0.49
N CYS A 105 6.68 -2.40 -0.38
CA CYS A 105 7.74 -3.32 0.05
C CYS A 105 8.85 -2.60 0.84
N GLU A 106 9.23 -1.39 0.46
CA GLU A 106 10.22 -0.61 1.21
C GLU A 106 9.69 -0.19 2.59
N LEU A 107 8.43 0.25 2.68
CA LEU A 107 7.76 0.59 3.95
C LEU A 107 7.68 -0.63 4.88
N SER A 108 7.41 -1.82 4.32
CA SER A 108 7.24 -3.04 5.10
C SER A 108 8.52 -3.53 5.79
N ARG A 109 9.69 -3.01 5.41
CA ARG A 109 10.97 -3.32 6.06
C ARG A 109 11.03 -2.87 7.52
N LYS A 110 10.29 -1.82 7.88
CA LYS A 110 10.27 -1.25 9.24
C LYS A 110 8.91 -1.35 9.90
N THR A 111 7.83 -1.34 9.10
CA THR A 111 6.46 -1.23 9.61
C THR A 111 5.58 -2.29 8.97
N GLN A 112 4.93 -3.13 9.77
CA GLN A 112 3.93 -4.06 9.24
C GLN A 112 2.81 -3.26 8.55
N ILE A 113 2.56 -3.56 7.28
CA ILE A 113 1.62 -2.80 6.48
C ILE A 113 0.60 -3.71 5.80
N ILE A 114 -0.67 -3.39 6.03
CA ILE A 114 -1.79 -3.86 5.23
C ILE A 114 -2.25 -2.68 4.39
N VAL A 115 -2.42 -2.90 3.09
CA VAL A 115 -2.91 -1.87 2.16
C VAL A 115 -4.26 -2.30 1.62
N LYS A 116 -5.26 -1.41 1.67
CA LYS A 116 -6.48 -1.60 0.88
C LYS A 116 -6.15 -1.22 -0.56
N TRP A 117 -6.19 -2.17 -1.50
CA TRP A 117 -6.01 -1.85 -2.91
C TRP A 117 -7.11 -0.88 -3.36
N CYS A 118 -6.73 0.22 -4.01
CA CYS A 118 -7.66 1.26 -4.46
C CYS A 118 -8.14 1.08 -5.92
N GLY A 119 -7.71 0.01 -6.58
CA GLY A 119 -8.19 -0.37 -7.91
C GLY A 119 -8.73 -1.80 -7.94
N THR A 120 -8.54 -2.51 -9.05
CA THR A 120 -9.00 -3.90 -9.23
C THR A 120 -7.84 -4.89 -9.19
N PHE A 121 -8.16 -6.16 -8.93
CA PHE A 121 -7.21 -7.26 -9.03
C PHE A 121 -7.73 -8.28 -10.04
N GLU A 122 -7.07 -8.38 -11.19
CA GLU A 122 -7.49 -9.20 -12.34
C GLU A 122 -6.26 -9.87 -12.96
N ASP A 123 -6.36 -11.16 -13.30
CA ASP A 123 -5.28 -11.91 -13.95
C ASP A 123 -3.88 -11.75 -13.31
N ASN A 124 -3.82 -11.79 -11.98
CA ASN A 124 -2.60 -11.57 -11.19
C ASN A 124 -1.99 -10.17 -11.33
N HIS A 125 -2.78 -9.19 -11.76
CA HIS A 125 -2.39 -7.80 -11.83
C HIS A 125 -3.19 -6.96 -10.84
N LEU A 126 -2.48 -6.13 -10.08
CA LEU A 126 -3.07 -5.01 -9.36
C LEU A 126 -3.19 -3.84 -10.35
N ILE A 127 -4.41 -3.49 -10.73
CA ILE A 127 -4.71 -2.49 -11.76
C ILE A 127 -5.25 -1.23 -11.08
N PHE A 128 -4.73 -0.07 -11.45
CA PHE A 128 -5.22 1.24 -11.02
C PHE A 128 -5.54 2.12 -12.24
N ALA A 129 -6.67 2.83 -12.18
CA ALA A 129 -7.26 3.63 -13.26
C ALA A 129 -7.55 2.81 -14.55
N THR A 130 -8.08 3.48 -15.60
CA THR A 130 -8.29 2.85 -16.92
C THR A 130 -7.15 3.20 -17.87
N PRO A 131 -6.81 2.35 -18.87
CA PRO A 131 -5.66 2.53 -19.76
C PRO A 131 -5.54 3.89 -20.46
N ASP A 132 -6.65 4.59 -20.69
CA ASP A 132 -6.68 5.90 -21.35
C ASP A 132 -6.21 7.08 -20.48
N TYR A 133 -6.00 6.86 -19.17
CA TYR A 133 -5.53 7.89 -18.26
C TYR A 133 -4.02 7.79 -17.99
N SER A 134 -3.39 8.95 -17.79
CA SER A 134 -1.95 9.06 -17.54
C SER A 134 -1.49 8.47 -16.20
N ASP A 135 -2.42 8.25 -15.27
CA ASP A 135 -2.20 7.59 -13.98
C ASP A 135 -2.49 6.09 -14.03
N TYR A 136 -2.76 5.52 -15.21
CA TYR A 136 -2.94 4.08 -15.38
C TYR A 136 -1.69 3.29 -14.98
N HIS A 137 -1.89 2.27 -14.14
CA HIS A 137 -0.85 1.33 -13.77
C HIS A 137 -1.39 -0.10 -13.72
N SER A 138 -0.54 -1.06 -14.13
CA SER A 138 -0.80 -2.49 -14.01
C SER A 138 0.43 -3.19 -13.47
N TYR A 139 0.31 -3.77 -12.28
CA TYR A 139 1.42 -4.41 -11.57
C TYR A 139 1.23 -5.92 -11.52
N ASN A 140 2.05 -6.68 -12.25
CA ASN A 140 2.10 -8.13 -12.10
C ASN A 140 2.63 -8.48 -10.71
N ILE A 141 1.81 -9.12 -9.88
CA ILE A 141 2.16 -9.40 -8.48
C ILE A 141 3.43 -10.25 -8.36
N ASN A 142 3.72 -11.10 -9.36
CA ASN A 142 4.89 -11.99 -9.36
C ASN A 142 6.22 -11.23 -9.51
N ASN A 143 6.18 -9.92 -9.75
CA ASN A 143 7.37 -9.07 -9.76
C ASN A 143 7.71 -8.53 -8.36
N TYR A 144 6.88 -8.83 -7.34
CA TYR A 144 6.98 -8.24 -6.01
C TYR A 144 6.92 -9.30 -4.90
N GLN A 145 7.53 -8.98 -3.77
CA GLN A 145 7.42 -9.80 -2.56
C GLN A 145 6.27 -9.29 -1.70
N ILE A 146 5.05 -9.67 -2.07
CA ILE A 146 3.80 -9.26 -1.43
C ILE A 146 2.86 -10.45 -1.20
N ILE A 147 1.88 -10.26 -0.32
CA ILE A 147 0.72 -11.16 -0.21
C ILE A 147 -0.49 -10.42 -0.76
N CYS A 148 -1.13 -10.96 -1.78
CA CYS A 148 -2.44 -10.48 -2.23
C CYS A 148 -3.54 -11.31 -1.59
N VAL A 149 -4.55 -10.63 -1.05
CA VAL A 149 -5.76 -11.25 -0.50
C VAL A 149 -6.93 -10.89 -1.40
N ASN A 150 -7.55 -11.90 -1.99
CA ASN A 150 -8.73 -11.80 -2.86
C ASN A 150 -9.87 -12.69 -2.37
#